data_AF-A0A1G9RTE7-F1
#
_entry.id   AF-A0A1G9RTE7-F1
#
_cell.length_a   1.000
_cell.length_b   1.000
_cell.length_c   1.000
_cell.angle_alpha   90.00
_cell.angle_beta   90.00
_cell.angle_gamma   90.00
#
_symmetry.space_group_name_H-M   'P 1'
#
loop_
_entity.id
_entity.type
_entity.pdbx_description
1 polymer ?
#
loop_
_entity_poly.entity_id
_entity_poly.type
_entity_poly.pdbx_seq_one_letter_code
_entity_poly.pdbx_strand_id
1 'polypeptide(L)'
;MLSPNDIALEWRGEPTTHALEFATERDGAYTVLQYAPPGQSTFKHPDLMPKTPFYYRLRSIHGPASAPLDVTLPPGEFDEQADHSWAPPRTLPGSPSKHPVRSEQAVPTDVRAKVMHANGILFTWQDNASDEAGYLIEARAAGASEYRVAAVLDPDVNSFGLITLPEEKVASYRVRAYFYGAQSNVVHLVTGG
;
A
#
# COMPACT_ATOMS: atom_id res chain seq x y z
N MET A 1 5.16 -28.79 -7.43
CA MET A 1 4.39 -28.68 -8.69
C MET A 1 3.32 -27.63 -8.45
N LEU A 2 3.19 -26.63 -9.31
CA LEU A 2 2.10 -25.64 -9.23
C LEU A 2 0.79 -26.34 -9.59
N SER A 3 -0.32 -25.94 -8.95
CA SER A 3 -1.65 -26.37 -9.39
C SER A 3 -1.86 -25.89 -10.84
N PRO A 4 -2.64 -26.59 -11.67
CA PRO A 4 -3.05 -26.10 -12.99
C PRO A 4 -3.69 -24.70 -12.94
N ASN A 5 -4.20 -24.31 -11.77
CA ASN A 5 -4.89 -23.04 -11.55
C ASN A 5 -4.03 -22.00 -10.80
N ASP A 6 -2.72 -22.22 -10.67
CA ASP A 6 -1.82 -21.27 -10.03
C ASP A 6 -0.84 -20.69 -11.05
N ILE A 7 -0.55 -19.40 -10.93
CA ILE A 7 0.55 -18.76 -11.64
C ILE A 7 1.63 -18.33 -10.63
N ALA A 8 2.87 -18.71 -10.89
CA ALA A 8 4.03 -18.20 -10.16
C ALA A 8 4.75 -17.13 -10.99
N LEU A 9 5.07 -16.02 -10.36
CA LEU A 9 5.80 -14.90 -10.92
C LEU A 9 7.13 -14.76 -10.17
N GLU A 10 8.17 -14.47 -10.93
CA GLU A 10 9.49 -14.06 -10.42
C GLU A 10 9.90 -12.80 -11.17
N TRP A 11 10.54 -11.86 -10.47
CA TRP A 11 11.07 -10.65 -11.07
C TRP A 11 12.41 -10.27 -10.45
N ARG A 12 13.14 -9.41 -11.17
CA ARG A 12 14.38 -8.78 -10.71
C ARG A 12 14.29 -7.28 -11.00
N GLY A 13 14.89 -6.47 -10.14
CA GLY A 13 14.86 -5.03 -10.29
C GLY A 13 15.39 -4.32 -9.06
N GLU A 14 15.26 -3.00 -9.07
CA GLU A 14 15.60 -2.16 -7.92
C GLU A 14 14.78 -2.55 -6.69
N PRO A 15 15.37 -2.54 -5.48
CA PRO A 15 14.67 -2.86 -4.25
C PRO A 15 13.76 -1.69 -3.85
N THR A 16 12.64 -1.56 -4.54
CA THR A 16 11.57 -0.60 -4.25
C THR A 16 10.24 -1.33 -4.09
N THR A 17 9.27 -0.65 -3.49
CA THR A 17 7.90 -1.16 -3.46
C THR A 17 7.34 -1.18 -4.88
N HIS A 18 6.72 -2.29 -5.29
CA HIS A 18 6.09 -2.42 -6.60
C HIS A 18 4.60 -2.66 -6.45
N ALA A 19 3.78 -1.99 -7.27
CA ALA A 19 2.43 -2.47 -7.56
C ALA A 19 2.55 -3.63 -8.56
N LEU A 20 2.22 -4.84 -8.11
CA LEU A 20 2.02 -5.99 -8.98
C LEU A 20 0.60 -5.95 -9.52
N GLU A 21 0.47 -5.91 -10.83
CA GLU A 21 -0.81 -5.73 -11.52
C GLU A 21 -1.09 -6.87 -12.48
N PHE A 22 -2.38 -7.14 -12.69
CA PHE A 22 -2.84 -8.11 -13.68
C PHE A 22 -4.01 -7.59 -14.53
N ALA A 23 -4.15 -8.14 -15.72
CA ALA A 23 -5.32 -8.03 -16.57
C ALA A 23 -5.66 -9.40 -17.18
N THR A 24 -6.93 -9.62 -17.54
CA THR A 24 -7.39 -10.83 -18.26
C THR A 24 -7.46 -10.64 -19.78
N GLU A 25 -7.19 -9.42 -20.24
CA GLU A 25 -7.18 -9.03 -21.65
C GLU A 25 -5.91 -8.24 -21.94
N ARG A 26 -5.37 -8.39 -23.17
CA ARG A 26 -4.07 -7.82 -23.54
C ARG A 26 -3.99 -6.30 -23.37
N ASP A 27 -5.07 -5.63 -23.76
CA ASP A 27 -5.20 -4.17 -23.73
C ASP A 27 -6.28 -3.74 -22.71
N GLY A 28 -6.58 -4.62 -21.75
CA GLY A 28 -7.58 -4.39 -20.72
C GLY A 28 -7.10 -3.49 -19.59
N ALA A 29 -8.02 -3.15 -18.70
CA ALA A 29 -7.68 -2.47 -17.46
C ALA A 29 -6.87 -3.39 -16.54
N TYR A 30 -5.79 -2.84 -15.98
CA TYR A 30 -4.96 -3.54 -15.00
C TYR A 30 -5.49 -3.29 -13.58
N THR A 31 -5.54 -4.34 -12.79
CA THR A 31 -5.90 -4.33 -11.38
C THR A 31 -4.68 -4.65 -10.54
N VAL A 32 -4.47 -3.95 -9.43
CA VAL A 32 -3.39 -4.25 -8.48
C VAL A 32 -3.75 -5.51 -7.69
N LEU A 33 -2.86 -6.51 -7.70
CA LEU A 33 -2.93 -7.69 -6.84
C LEU A 33 -2.31 -7.44 -5.47
N GLN A 34 -1.14 -6.79 -5.46
CA GLN A 34 -0.35 -6.59 -4.26
C GLN A 34 0.58 -5.39 -4.43
N TYR A 35 0.84 -4.70 -3.32
CA TYR A 35 2.01 -3.85 -3.16
C TYR A 35 3.15 -4.68 -2.58
N ALA A 36 4.04 -5.17 -3.43
CA ALA A 36 5.18 -5.99 -3.05
C ALA A 36 6.26 -5.10 -2.39
N PRO A 37 6.73 -5.42 -1.16
CA PRO A 37 7.80 -4.68 -0.51
C PRO A 37 9.14 -4.84 -1.25
N PRO A 38 10.13 -3.97 -0.99
CA PRO A 38 11.42 -3.95 -1.66
C PRO A 38 12.14 -5.30 -1.79
N GLY A 39 12.11 -6.13 -0.73
CA GLY A 39 12.77 -7.44 -0.72
C GLY A 39 11.99 -8.56 -1.42
N GLN A 40 10.73 -8.34 -1.84
CA GLN A 40 9.94 -9.37 -2.48
C GLN A 40 10.24 -9.42 -3.99
N SER A 41 10.64 -10.60 -4.46
CA SER A 41 10.96 -10.88 -5.88
C SER A 41 10.11 -12.00 -6.49
N THR A 42 9.17 -12.56 -5.74
CA THR A 42 8.31 -13.66 -6.17
C THR A 42 6.88 -13.47 -5.70
N PHE A 43 5.91 -13.98 -6.46
CA PHE A 43 4.49 -14.02 -6.06
C PHE A 43 3.81 -15.26 -6.63
N LYS A 44 2.87 -15.82 -5.87
CA LYS A 44 1.97 -16.88 -6.34
C LYS A 44 0.56 -16.32 -6.41
N HIS A 45 -0.05 -16.35 -7.58
CA HIS A 45 -1.46 -16.03 -7.80
C HIS A 45 -2.26 -17.35 -7.84
N PRO A 46 -2.96 -17.71 -6.75
CA PRO A 46 -3.67 -18.99 -6.66
C PRO A 46 -5.09 -18.92 -7.23
N ASP A 47 -5.72 -20.08 -7.36
CA ASP A 47 -7.17 -20.25 -7.57
C ASP A 47 -7.72 -19.55 -8.83
N LEU A 48 -6.91 -19.48 -9.87
CA LEU A 48 -7.27 -18.85 -11.14
C LEU A 48 -8.15 -19.74 -12.00
N MET A 49 -8.99 -19.08 -12.82
CA MET A 49 -9.78 -19.75 -13.84
C MET A 49 -8.86 -20.55 -14.78
N PRO A 50 -9.15 -21.83 -15.09
CA PRO A 50 -8.32 -22.63 -16.00
C PRO A 50 -8.39 -22.10 -17.43
N LYS A 51 -7.34 -22.36 -18.22
CA LYS A 51 -7.22 -21.99 -19.65
C LYS A 51 -7.51 -20.51 -19.93
N THR A 52 -7.22 -19.65 -18.96
CA THR A 52 -7.50 -18.22 -19.04
C THR A 52 -6.19 -17.46 -19.20
N PRO A 53 -6.09 -16.53 -20.17
CA PRO A 53 -4.91 -15.68 -20.32
C PRO A 53 -4.86 -14.63 -19.22
N PHE A 54 -3.68 -14.45 -18.65
CA PHE A 54 -3.36 -13.41 -17.67
C PHE A 54 -2.14 -12.63 -18.12
N TYR A 55 -2.23 -11.30 -18.01
CA TYR A 55 -1.18 -10.36 -18.33
C TYR A 55 -0.71 -9.70 -17.05
N TYR A 56 0.57 -9.84 -16.70
CA TYR A 56 1.14 -9.30 -15.48
C TYR A 56 2.16 -8.21 -15.79
N ARG A 57 2.20 -7.19 -14.95
CA ARG A 57 3.26 -6.18 -14.96
C ARG A 57 3.53 -5.65 -13.56
N LEU A 58 4.69 -5.06 -13.38
CA LEU A 58 5.07 -4.32 -12.18
C LEU A 58 5.14 -2.84 -12.50
N ARG A 59 4.70 -2.00 -11.57
CA ARG A 59 4.99 -0.56 -11.56
C ARG A 59 5.72 -0.21 -10.29
N SER A 60 6.91 0.38 -10.41
CA SER A 60 7.64 0.85 -9.24
C SER A 60 6.89 1.99 -8.56
N ILE A 61 7.02 2.08 -7.24
CA ILE A 61 6.44 3.16 -6.44
C ILE A 61 7.56 3.97 -5.81
N HIS A 62 7.43 5.29 -5.93
CA HIS A 62 8.38 6.25 -5.39
C HIS A 62 7.62 7.39 -4.72
N GLY A 63 8.36 8.34 -4.15
CA GLY A 63 7.82 9.52 -3.47
C GLY A 63 8.31 9.59 -2.02
N PRO A 64 8.23 10.74 -1.36
CA PRO A 64 8.76 10.94 -0.02
C PRO A 64 7.87 10.31 1.05
N ALA A 65 8.51 9.75 2.08
CA ALA A 65 7.82 9.27 3.28
C ALA A 65 8.13 10.14 4.48
N SER A 66 7.16 10.26 5.38
CA SER A 66 7.31 10.94 6.65
C SER A 66 8.37 10.28 7.53
N ALA A 67 8.76 10.99 8.59
CA ALA A 67 9.40 10.34 9.73
C ALA A 67 8.51 9.19 10.26
N PRO A 68 9.13 8.09 10.73
CA PRO A 68 8.39 6.97 11.30
C PRO A 68 7.78 7.33 12.66
N LEU A 69 6.63 6.74 12.96
CA LEU A 69 5.90 6.87 14.21
C LEU A 69 5.63 5.48 14.78
N ASP A 70 6.22 5.20 15.95
CA ASP A 70 5.98 3.94 16.65
C ASP A 70 4.64 4.00 17.39
N VAL A 71 3.79 2.99 17.18
CA VAL A 71 2.46 2.88 17.79
C VAL A 71 2.31 1.51 18.43
N THR A 72 1.80 1.50 19.66
CA THR A 72 1.43 0.31 20.42
C THR A 72 -0.05 0.39 20.78
N LEU A 73 -0.83 -0.54 20.26
CA LEU A 73 -2.25 -0.68 20.55
C LEU A 73 -2.45 -1.47 21.84
N PRO A 74 -3.51 -1.17 22.62
CA PRO A 74 -3.85 -1.98 23.77
C PRO A 74 -4.27 -3.39 23.34
N PRO A 75 -4.15 -4.39 24.22
CA PRO A 75 -4.67 -5.73 23.96
C PRO A 75 -6.20 -5.68 23.79
N GLY A 76 -6.75 -6.65 23.05
CA GLY A 76 -8.18 -6.76 22.77
C GLY A 76 -8.43 -7.23 21.34
N GLU A 77 -9.64 -7.69 21.06
CA GLU A 77 -10.06 -8.10 19.71
C GLU A 77 -10.71 -6.94 18.96
N PHE A 78 -10.89 -7.12 17.65
CA PHE A 78 -11.67 -6.18 16.85
C PHE A 78 -13.12 -6.18 17.31
N ASP A 79 -13.62 -4.99 17.64
CA ASP A 79 -15.02 -4.77 18.01
C ASP A 79 -15.78 -4.25 16.79
N GLU A 80 -16.58 -5.13 16.19
CA GLU A 80 -17.44 -4.81 15.05
C GLU A 80 -18.55 -3.81 15.41
N GLN A 81 -18.92 -3.71 16.69
CA GLN A 81 -20.00 -2.83 17.17
C GLN A 81 -19.50 -1.44 17.59
N ALA A 82 -18.19 -1.23 17.65
CA ALA A 82 -17.62 0.08 17.95
C ALA A 82 -17.99 1.13 16.88
N ASP A 83 -18.00 2.41 17.28
CA ASP A 83 -18.18 3.50 16.31
C ASP A 83 -16.94 3.61 15.42
N HIS A 84 -17.12 3.33 14.12
CA HIS A 84 -16.09 3.42 13.07
C HIS A 84 -16.26 4.64 12.17
N SER A 85 -17.07 5.63 12.55
CA SER A 85 -17.30 6.84 11.75
C SER A 85 -16.03 7.64 11.48
N TRP A 86 -15.00 7.48 12.31
CA TRP A 86 -13.67 8.08 12.17
C TRP A 86 -12.79 7.41 11.11
N ALA A 87 -13.11 6.19 10.67
CA ALA A 87 -12.24 5.37 9.83
C ALA A 87 -12.16 5.76 8.35
N PRO A 88 -13.25 6.20 7.69
CA PRO A 88 -13.21 6.53 6.26
C PRO A 88 -12.16 7.59 5.92
N PRO A 89 -11.53 7.51 4.73
CA PRO A 89 -10.58 8.52 4.27
C PRO A 89 -11.25 9.89 4.14
N ARG A 90 -10.53 10.94 4.53
CA ARG A 90 -10.99 12.32 4.47
C ARG A 90 -9.88 13.26 4.03
N THR A 91 -10.28 14.29 3.30
CA THR A 91 -9.48 15.49 3.05
C THR A 91 -9.95 16.56 4.02
N LEU A 92 -9.17 16.78 5.07
CA LEU A 92 -9.33 17.86 6.02
C LEU A 92 -8.76 19.14 5.42
N PRO A 93 -9.40 20.30 5.67
CA PRO A 93 -8.88 21.58 5.20
C PRO A 93 -7.52 21.88 5.83
N GLY A 94 -6.55 22.21 4.99
CA GLY A 94 -5.23 22.70 5.35
C GLY A 94 -4.68 23.51 4.18
N SER A 95 -3.86 24.52 4.47
CA SER A 95 -3.34 25.44 3.44
C SER A 95 -1.80 25.48 3.37
N PRO A 96 -1.10 24.33 3.36
CA PRO A 96 0.32 24.38 3.02
C PRO A 96 0.46 24.70 1.53
N SER A 97 1.59 25.32 1.19
CA SER A 97 2.04 25.32 -0.20
C SER A 97 2.45 23.90 -0.56
N LYS A 98 1.74 23.28 -1.50
CA LYS A 98 2.09 21.95 -2.01
C LYS A 98 3.25 22.04 -2.98
N HIS A 99 4.04 20.97 -3.03
CA HIS A 99 5.20 20.81 -3.89
C HIS A 99 5.03 19.57 -4.78
N PRO A 100 5.70 19.50 -5.93
CA PRO A 100 5.70 18.28 -6.73
C PRO A 100 6.14 17.09 -5.88
N VAL A 101 5.47 15.95 -5.99
CA VAL A 101 5.70 14.72 -5.21
C VAL A 101 7.12 14.17 -5.34
N ARG A 102 7.87 14.61 -6.35
CA ARG A 102 9.29 14.27 -6.55
C ARG A 102 10.25 15.16 -5.74
N SER A 103 9.75 16.22 -5.12
CA SER A 103 10.51 17.12 -4.26
C SER A 103 10.63 16.56 -2.85
N GLU A 104 11.75 16.85 -2.17
CA GLU A 104 11.91 16.59 -0.74
C GLU A 104 10.91 17.38 0.12
N GLN A 105 10.36 18.47 -0.42
CA GLN A 105 9.37 19.30 0.27
C GLN A 105 7.96 18.69 0.24
N ALA A 106 7.72 17.65 -0.57
CA ALA A 106 6.44 16.96 -0.64
C ALA A 106 6.28 15.86 0.43
N VAL A 107 7.24 15.73 1.36
CA VAL A 107 7.14 14.81 2.50
C VAL A 107 5.89 15.13 3.32
N PRO A 108 5.04 14.15 3.64
CA PRO A 108 3.94 14.37 4.58
C PRO A 108 4.48 14.75 5.96
N THR A 109 4.01 15.87 6.51
CA THR A 109 4.44 16.38 7.83
C THR A 109 3.31 16.29 8.85
N ASP A 110 3.59 16.63 10.11
CA ASP A 110 2.60 16.63 11.20
C ASP A 110 1.79 15.33 11.32
N VAL A 111 2.44 14.21 11.01
CA VAL A 111 1.82 12.88 11.06
C VAL A 111 1.55 12.53 12.51
N ARG A 112 0.29 12.26 12.82
CA ARG A 112 -0.18 11.86 14.14
C ARG A 112 -0.97 10.57 14.04
N ALA A 113 -0.77 9.69 15.01
CA ALA A 113 -1.59 8.50 15.22
C ALA A 113 -2.33 8.64 16.55
N LYS A 114 -3.65 8.49 16.52
CA LYS A 114 -4.50 8.42 17.71
C LYS A 114 -5.11 7.02 17.79
N VAL A 115 -4.81 6.30 18.86
CA VAL A 115 -5.46 5.01 19.13
C VAL A 115 -6.93 5.27 19.46
N MET A 116 -7.81 4.63 18.71
CA MET A 116 -9.26 4.76 18.86
C MET A 116 -9.83 3.60 19.69
N HIS A 117 -9.33 2.37 19.46
CA HIS A 117 -9.62 1.17 20.24
C HIS A 117 -8.54 0.09 19.97
N ALA A 118 -8.72 -1.15 20.44
CA ALA A 118 -7.72 -2.23 20.43
C ALA A 118 -7.16 -2.63 19.04
N ASN A 119 -7.83 -2.24 17.95
CA ASN A 119 -7.39 -2.50 16.58
C ASN A 119 -7.42 -1.25 15.70
N GLY A 120 -7.84 -0.10 16.23
CA GLY A 120 -8.14 1.10 15.44
C GLY A 120 -7.15 2.22 15.70
N ILE A 121 -6.54 2.76 14.64
CA ILE A 121 -5.67 3.94 14.70
C ILE A 121 -6.22 4.98 13.73
N LEU A 122 -6.52 6.18 14.21
CA LEU A 122 -6.76 7.34 13.34
C LEU A 122 -5.43 8.03 13.02
N PHE A 123 -5.05 8.02 11.74
CA PHE A 123 -3.94 8.79 11.21
C PHE A 123 -4.42 10.13 10.67
N THR A 124 -3.65 11.19 10.95
CA THR A 124 -3.80 12.51 10.33
C THR A 124 -2.43 13.04 9.96
N TRP A 125 -2.31 13.77 8.87
CA TRP A 125 -1.07 14.40 8.43
C TRP A 125 -1.34 15.70 7.69
N GLN A 126 -0.29 16.48 7.49
CA GLN A 126 -0.27 17.57 6.55
C GLN A 126 0.19 17.05 5.19
N ASP A 127 -0.68 17.19 4.20
CA ASP A 127 -0.40 16.95 2.79
C ASP A 127 0.41 18.11 2.20
N ASN A 128 1.62 17.82 1.73
CA ASN A 128 2.51 18.78 1.08
C ASN A 128 2.77 18.46 -0.41
N ALA A 129 2.05 17.50 -1.00
CA ALA A 129 2.26 17.04 -2.37
C ALA A 129 1.17 17.59 -3.32
N SER A 130 1.51 17.91 -4.57
CA SER A 130 0.57 18.51 -5.55
C SER A 130 0.18 17.61 -6.72
N ASP A 131 0.95 16.56 -6.99
CA ASP A 131 0.81 15.68 -8.15
C ASP A 131 1.07 14.21 -7.79
N GLU A 132 0.81 13.84 -6.53
CA GLU A 132 0.83 12.47 -6.08
C GLU A 132 -0.27 11.63 -6.76
N ALA A 133 0.01 10.35 -6.97
CA ALA A 133 -0.99 9.36 -7.33
C ALA A 133 -1.87 8.97 -6.13
N GLY A 134 -1.44 9.33 -4.92
CA GLY A 134 -2.15 9.09 -3.67
C GLY A 134 -1.21 9.00 -2.48
N TYR A 135 -1.72 8.42 -1.40
CA TYR A 135 -0.99 8.19 -0.16
C TYR A 135 -0.92 6.71 0.20
N LEU A 136 0.22 6.28 0.74
CA LEU A 136 0.37 4.97 1.37
C LEU A 136 0.53 5.14 2.87
N ILE A 137 -0.23 4.37 3.64
CA ILE A 137 0.14 4.08 5.03
C ILE A 137 0.97 2.81 5.00
N GLU A 138 2.22 2.94 5.40
CA GLU A 138 3.17 1.83 5.46
C GLU A 138 3.39 1.43 6.92
N ALA A 139 3.30 0.13 7.21
CA ALA A 139 3.51 -0.44 8.53
C ALA A 139 4.74 -1.35 8.51
N ARG A 140 5.55 -1.26 9.57
CA ARG A 140 6.61 -2.21 9.88
C ARG A 140 6.34 -2.77 11.27
N ALA A 141 5.72 -3.96 11.29
CA ALA A 141 5.48 -4.73 12.51
C ALA A 141 6.76 -4.92 13.32
N ALA A 142 6.62 -5.04 14.64
CA ALA A 142 7.74 -5.32 15.53
C ALA A 142 8.47 -6.60 15.10
N GLY A 143 9.78 -6.50 14.89
CA GLY A 143 10.62 -7.60 14.40
C GLY A 143 10.64 -7.78 12.88
N ALA A 144 9.80 -7.07 12.12
CA ALA A 144 9.89 -7.03 10.66
C ALA A 144 11.05 -6.15 10.20
N SER A 145 11.75 -6.60 9.14
CA SER A 145 12.86 -5.85 8.53
C SER A 145 12.41 -4.70 7.63
N GLU A 146 11.24 -4.83 7.02
CA GLU A 146 10.75 -3.93 5.96
C GLU A 146 9.35 -3.40 6.25
N TYR A 147 9.07 -2.24 5.67
CA TYR A 147 7.72 -1.69 5.61
C TYR A 147 6.88 -2.42 4.57
N ARG A 148 5.61 -2.64 4.90
CA ARG A 148 4.56 -3.13 3.99
C ARG A 148 3.47 -2.08 3.87
N VAL A 149 2.74 -2.08 2.76
CA VAL A 149 1.60 -1.19 2.57
C VAL A 149 0.42 -1.75 3.37
N ALA A 150 -0.03 -1.00 4.37
CA ALA A 150 -1.21 -1.31 5.17
C ALA A 150 -2.47 -0.67 4.59
N ALA A 151 -2.34 0.51 3.96
CA ALA A 151 -3.44 1.16 3.26
C ALA A 151 -2.95 1.95 2.04
N VAL A 152 -3.83 2.06 1.04
CA VAL A 152 -3.67 2.90 -0.15
C VAL A 152 -4.84 3.86 -0.17
N LEU A 153 -4.53 5.13 -0.37
CA LEU A 153 -5.49 6.23 -0.28
C LEU A 153 -5.39 7.08 -1.54
N ASP A 154 -6.52 7.68 -1.91
CA ASP A 154 -6.62 8.60 -3.04
C ASP A 154 -5.77 9.86 -2.83
N PRO A 155 -5.49 10.63 -3.90
CA PRO A 155 -4.87 11.96 -3.80
C PRO A 155 -5.59 12.87 -2.82
N ASP A 156 -4.86 13.83 -2.24
CA ASP A 156 -5.36 14.82 -1.28
C ASP A 156 -5.94 14.27 0.04
N VAL A 157 -6.01 12.94 0.25
CA VAL A 157 -6.42 12.37 1.54
C VAL A 157 -5.36 12.71 2.58
N ASN A 158 -5.79 13.23 3.73
CA ASN A 158 -4.89 13.62 4.82
C ASN A 158 -5.36 13.17 6.22
N SER A 159 -6.40 12.33 6.25
CA SER A 159 -6.91 11.67 7.43
C SER A 159 -7.48 10.31 7.04
N PHE A 160 -7.12 9.26 7.77
CA PHE A 160 -7.62 7.92 7.53
C PHE A 160 -7.53 7.08 8.80
N GLY A 161 -8.55 6.28 9.08
CA GLY A 161 -8.49 5.30 10.14
C GLY A 161 -8.13 3.91 9.65
N LEU A 162 -7.08 3.36 10.23
CA LEU A 162 -6.61 2.01 9.96
C LEU A 162 -7.17 1.05 11.00
N ILE A 163 -7.82 -0.02 10.52
CA ILE A 163 -8.03 -1.23 11.31
C ILE A 163 -6.84 -2.15 11.07
N THR A 164 -6.06 -2.34 12.12
CA THR A 164 -4.77 -3.06 12.09
C THR A 164 -4.96 -4.57 12.06
N LEU A 165 -4.03 -5.24 11.38
CA LEU A 165 -3.84 -6.68 11.55
C LEU A 165 -3.23 -6.98 12.93
N PRO A 166 -3.41 -8.21 13.47
CA PRO A 166 -2.86 -8.58 14.77
C PRO A 166 -1.36 -8.31 14.92
N GLU A 167 -0.57 -8.56 13.88
CA GLU A 167 0.87 -8.32 13.84
C GLU A 167 1.26 -6.83 13.80
N GLU A 168 0.33 -5.94 13.45
CA GLU A 168 0.55 -4.50 13.32
C GLU A 168 0.20 -3.72 14.61
N LYS A 169 -0.25 -4.40 15.66
CA LYS A 169 -0.56 -3.79 16.96
C LYS A 169 0.64 -3.17 17.65
N VAL A 170 1.84 -3.66 17.35
CA VAL A 170 3.10 -3.03 17.75
C VAL A 170 3.90 -2.83 16.48
N ALA A 171 3.86 -1.62 15.94
CA ALA A 171 4.46 -1.35 14.64
C ALA A 171 4.96 0.09 14.54
N SER A 172 5.95 0.28 13.67
CA SER A 172 6.38 1.58 13.19
C SER A 172 5.59 1.91 11.93
N TYR A 173 4.92 3.06 11.91
CA TYR A 173 4.12 3.52 10.78
C TYR A 173 4.75 4.73 10.11
N ARG A 174 4.55 4.90 8.81
CA ARG A 174 4.86 6.13 8.10
C ARG A 174 3.83 6.39 7.00
N VAL A 175 3.67 7.66 6.66
CA VAL A 175 2.81 8.09 5.55
C VAL A 175 3.70 8.49 4.38
N ARG A 176 3.39 8.00 3.18
CA ARG A 176 4.12 8.32 1.95
C ARG A 176 3.19 8.94 0.93
N ALA A 177 3.51 10.15 0.46
CA ALA A 177 2.96 10.64 -0.79
C ALA A 177 3.68 9.90 -1.92
N TYR A 178 2.95 9.29 -2.86
CA TYR A 178 3.57 8.43 -3.85
C TYR A 178 3.24 8.76 -5.30
N PHE A 179 4.10 8.34 -6.21
CA PHE A 179 3.87 8.32 -7.65
C PHE A 179 4.37 7.02 -8.25
N TYR A 180 3.79 6.64 -9.39
CA TYR A 180 4.25 5.48 -10.15
C TYR A 180 5.47 5.83 -10.99
N GLY A 181 6.50 4.99 -10.91
CA GLY A 181 7.71 5.09 -11.72
C GLY A 181 7.67 4.18 -12.94
N ALA A 182 8.80 3.53 -13.21
CA ALA A 182 8.97 2.67 -14.37
C ALA A 182 8.03 1.46 -14.31
N GLN A 183 7.53 1.10 -15.49
CA GLN A 183 6.79 -0.13 -15.70
C GLN A 183 7.74 -1.22 -16.19
N SER A 184 7.57 -2.45 -15.71
CA SER A 184 8.23 -3.61 -16.29
C SER A 184 7.71 -3.93 -17.69
N ASN A 185 8.33 -4.91 -18.35
CA ASN A 185 7.68 -5.62 -19.43
C ASN A 185 6.39 -6.30 -18.94
N VAL A 186 5.46 -6.52 -19.85
CA VAL A 186 4.27 -7.33 -19.60
C VAL A 186 4.60 -8.80 -19.83
N VAL A 187 4.20 -9.68 -18.92
CA VAL A 187 4.31 -11.13 -19.06
C VAL A 187 2.92 -11.70 -19.29
N HIS A 188 2.77 -12.57 -20.29
CA HIS A 188 1.52 -13.25 -20.62
C HIS A 188 1.64 -14.74 -20.26
N LEU A 189 0.71 -15.24 -19.45
CA LEU A 189 0.67 -16.62 -18.97
C LEU A 189 -0.76 -17.17 -19.07
N VAL A 190 -0.89 -18.47 -19.32
CA VAL A 190 -2.19 -19.16 -19.40
C VAL A 190 -2.20 -20.27 -18.36
N THR A 191 -3.26 -20.33 -17.55
CA THR A 191 -3.47 -21.39 -16.56
C THR A 191 -3.82 -22.73 -17.22
N GLY A 192 -3.38 -23.84 -16.64
CA GLY A 192 -3.80 -25.19 -17.05
C GLY A 192 -3.31 -25.66 -18.42
N GLY A 193 -2.18 -25.11 -18.89
CA GLY A 193 -1.45 -25.58 -20.07
C GLY A 193 -0.44 -26.68 -19.77
#